data_AF-A0A9E1EF33-F1
#
_entry.id   AF-A0A9E1EF33-F1
#
_cell.length_a   1.000
_cell.length_b   1.000
_cell.length_c   1.000
_cell.angle_alpha   90.00
_cell.angle_beta   90.00
_cell.angle_gamma   90.00
#
_symmetry.space_group_name_H-M   'P 1'
#
loop_
_entity.id
_entity.type
_entity.pdbx_description
1 polymer ?
#
loop_
_entity_poly.entity_id
_entity_poly.type
_entity_poly.pdbx_seq_one_letter_code
_entity_poly.pdbx_strand_id
1 'polypeptide(L)'
;MKVVLSSLEFDQILEKLDSVNLECDYIPDIESIKKYAEKDIKKYLPFLLWIDSNHPEPADEEEVQNLKYLRSLLLNSVQIADV
;
A
#
# COMPACT_ATOMS: atom_id res chain seq x y z
N MET A 1 3.38 6.49 13.01
CA MET A 1 3.10 5.30 13.84
C MET A 1 3.49 4.08 13.01
N LYS A 2 4.34 3.18 13.52
CA LYS A 2 4.72 1.98 12.77
C LYS A 2 3.74 0.84 13.03
N VAL A 3 3.25 0.21 11.97
CA VAL A 3 2.50 -1.04 11.98
C VAL A 3 3.51 -2.18 12.03
N VAL A 4 3.44 -2.99 13.08
CA VAL A 4 4.24 -4.20 13.21
C VAL A 4 3.34 -5.39 12.91
N LEU A 5 3.79 -6.25 12.00
CA LEU A 5 3.12 -7.48 11.61
C LEU A 5 4.08 -8.65 11.76
N SER A 6 3.55 -9.81 12.11
CA SER A 6 4.26 -11.07 11.91
C SER A 6 4.34 -11.41 10.42
N SER A 7 5.31 -12.23 10.03
CA SER A 7 5.41 -12.73 8.65
C SER A 7 4.13 -13.48 8.24
N LEU A 8 3.55 -14.28 9.16
CA LEU A 8 2.29 -15.00 8.91
C LEU A 8 1.11 -14.05 8.63
N GLU A 9 0.96 -12.97 9.40
CA GLU A 9 -0.10 -11.98 9.15
C GLU A 9 0.09 -11.29 7.81
N PHE A 10 1.34 -10.99 7.44
CA PHE A 10 1.66 -10.37 6.17
C PHE A 10 1.33 -11.30 4.99
N ASP A 11 1.75 -12.56 5.07
CA ASP A 11 1.46 -13.58 4.05
C ASP A 11 -0.04 -13.78 3.86
N GLN A 12 -0.82 -13.86 4.95
CA GLN A 12 -2.28 -13.98 4.89
C GLN A 12 -2.95 -12.79 4.20
N ILE A 13 -2.41 -11.57 4.37
CA ILE A 13 -2.90 -10.39 3.67
C ILE A 13 -2.62 -10.53 2.17
N LEU A 14 -1.39 -10.88 1.79
CA LEU A 14 -1.01 -11.04 0.38
C LEU A 14 -1.83 -12.13 -0.32
N GLU A 15 -1.97 -13.31 0.30
CA GLU A 15 -2.82 -14.38 -0.22
C GLU A 15 -4.26 -13.92 -0.44
N LYS A 16 -4.79 -13.09 0.47
CA LYS A 16 -6.14 -12.56 0.33
C LYS A 16 -6.22 -11.56 -0.82
N LEU A 17 -5.22 -10.71 -1.00
CA LEU A 17 -5.16 -9.76 -2.11
C LEU A 17 -5.06 -10.48 -3.46
N ASP A 18 -4.22 -11.51 -3.58
CA ASP A 18 -4.09 -12.32 -4.79
C ASP A 18 -5.39 -13.06 -5.15
N SER A 19 -6.19 -13.44 -4.14
CA SER A 19 -7.50 -14.06 -4.37
C SER A 19 -8.54 -13.09 -4.94
N VAL A 20 -8.33 -11.79 -4.76
CA VAL A 20 -9.22 -10.73 -5.23
C VAL A 20 -8.76 -10.33 -6.63
N ASN A 21 -9.24 -11.04 -7.65
CA ASN A 21 -8.97 -10.79 -9.06
C ASN A 21 -9.65 -9.49 -9.54
N LEU A 22 -9.24 -8.36 -8.98
CA LEU A 22 -9.68 -7.01 -9.35
C LEU A 22 -8.54 -6.29 -10.02
N GLU A 23 -8.79 -5.77 -11.22
CA GLU A 23 -7.89 -4.84 -11.88
C GLU A 23 -7.85 -3.52 -11.09
N CYS A 24 -6.67 -2.93 -10.97
CA CYS A 24 -6.50 -1.59 -10.45
C CYS A 24 -6.16 -0.68 -11.62
N ASP A 25 -7.03 0.28 -11.92
CA ASP A 25 -6.88 1.27 -12.97
C ASP A 25 -6.55 2.66 -12.41
N TYR A 26 -6.06 2.72 -11.17
CA TYR A 26 -5.96 3.95 -10.39
C TYR A 26 -4.66 4.04 -9.58
N ILE A 27 -4.00 5.19 -9.67
CA ILE A 27 -2.90 5.60 -8.79
C ILE A 27 -3.40 6.74 -7.90
N PRO A 28 -3.42 6.59 -6.57
CA PRO A 28 -3.88 7.64 -5.68
C PRO A 28 -2.91 8.82 -5.61
N ASP A 29 -3.45 10.03 -5.62
CA ASP A 29 -2.68 11.23 -5.38
C ASP A 29 -2.15 11.32 -3.93
N ILE A 30 -1.06 12.05 -3.75
CA ILE A 30 -0.39 12.21 -2.45
C ILE A 30 -1.32 12.85 -1.40
N GLU A 31 -2.19 13.79 -1.78
CA GLU A 31 -3.08 14.46 -0.83
C GLU A 31 -4.13 13.50 -0.27
N SER A 32 -4.67 12.63 -1.12
CA SER A 32 -5.57 11.54 -0.74
C SER A 32 -4.89 10.53 0.19
N ILE A 33 -3.66 10.11 -0.13
CA ILE A 33 -2.87 9.22 0.74
C ILE A 33 -2.70 9.86 2.14
N LYS A 34 -2.27 11.12 2.20
CA LYS A 34 -2.09 11.86 3.46
C LYS A 34 -3.39 12.04 4.24
N LYS A 35 -4.48 12.34 3.54
CA LYS A 35 -5.77 12.65 4.16
C LYS A 35 -6.41 11.43 4.80
N TYR A 36 -6.28 10.27 4.16
CA TYR A 36 -6.99 9.04 4.54
C TYR A 36 -6.05 7.97 5.10
N ALA A 37 -5.05 7.55 4.33
CA ALA A 37 -4.24 6.39 4.65
C ALA A 37 -3.24 6.65 5.79
N GLU A 38 -2.54 7.79 5.77
CA GLU A 38 -1.52 8.11 6.79
C GLU A 38 -2.07 8.23 8.21
N LYS A 39 -3.34 8.63 8.34
CA LYS A 39 -3.99 8.77 9.65
C LYS A 39 -4.25 7.42 10.31
N ASP A 40 -4.39 6.36 9.52
CA ASP A 40 -4.68 5.00 9.99
C ASP A 40 -4.08 3.95 9.05
N ILE A 41 -2.74 3.91 9.00
CA ILE A 41 -2.01 3.00 8.11
C ILE A 41 -2.45 1.55 8.31
N LYS A 42 -2.69 1.12 9.55
CA LYS A 42 -3.07 -0.26 9.83
C LYS A 42 -4.37 -0.65 9.13
N LYS A 43 -5.38 0.23 9.15
CA LYS A 43 -6.66 0.00 8.48
C LYS A 43 -6.52 -0.06 6.96
N TYR A 44 -5.71 0.83 6.38
CA TYR A 44 -5.59 0.95 4.92
C TYR A 44 -4.44 0.14 4.32
N LEU A 45 -3.64 -0.55 5.13
CA LEU A 45 -2.48 -1.29 4.66
C LEU A 45 -2.80 -2.30 3.55
N PRO A 46 -3.84 -3.16 3.65
CA PRO A 46 -4.16 -4.08 2.56
C PRO A 46 -4.46 -3.34 1.23
N PHE A 47 -5.15 -2.20 1.30
CA PHE A 47 -5.46 -1.40 0.12
C PHE A 47 -4.20 -0.77 -0.50
N LEU A 48 -3.29 -0.25 0.32
CA LEU A 48 -2.03 0.31 -0.15
C LEU A 48 -1.13 -0.76 -0.79
N LEU A 49 -1.04 -1.95 -0.19
CA LEU A 49 -0.28 -3.08 -0.74
C LEU A 49 -0.89 -3.56 -2.07
N TRP A 50 -2.22 -3.58 -2.16
CA TRP A 50 -2.92 -3.93 -3.38
C TRP A 50 -2.60 -2.95 -4.52
N ILE A 51 -2.64 -1.64 -4.25
CA ILE A 51 -2.26 -0.62 -5.25
C ILE A 51 -0.80 -0.78 -5.66
N ASP A 52 0.13 -0.91 -4.70
CA ASP A 52 1.56 -1.05 -5.00
C ASP A 52 1.86 -2.22 -5.95
N SER A 53 1.06 -3.28 -5.87
CA SER A 53 1.21 -4.50 -6.66
C SER A 53 0.43 -4.50 -7.97
N ASN A 54 -0.66 -3.74 -8.08
CA ASN A 54 -1.64 -3.87 -9.18
C ASN A 54 -1.85 -2.58 -9.98
N HIS A 55 -1.24 -1.46 -9.61
CA HIS A 55 -1.43 -0.17 -10.29
C HIS A 55 -1.13 -0.26 -11.81
N PRO A 56 -1.76 0.57 -12.65
CA PRO A 56 -1.38 0.69 -14.05
C PRO A 56 0.01 1.31 -14.20
N GLU A 57 0.62 1.21 -15.38
CA GLU A 57 1.82 1.99 -15.67
C GLU A 57 1.52 3.50 -15.54
N PRO A 58 2.34 4.27 -14.80
CA PRO A 58 2.15 5.71 -14.67
C PRO A 58 2.11 6.41 -16.03
N ALA A 59 1.09 7.23 -16.24
CA ALA A 59 0.89 7.99 -17.46
C ALA A 59 1.80 9.22 -17.53
N ASP A 60 2.18 9.79 -16.38
CA ASP A 60 2.96 11.02 -16.29
C ASP A 60 3.88 11.07 -15.06
N GLU A 61 4.66 12.16 -14.96
CA GLU A 61 5.58 12.38 -13.86
C GLU A 61 4.88 12.51 -12.50
N GLU A 62 3.64 12.99 -12.46
CA GLU A 62 2.87 13.16 -11.24
C GLU A 62 2.51 11.80 -10.64
N GLU A 63 1.99 10.88 -11.46
CA GLU A 63 1.70 9.51 -11.05
C GLU A 63 2.97 8.76 -10.61
N VAL A 64 4.11 9.01 -11.26
CA VAL A 64 5.41 8.48 -10.80
C VAL A 64 5.76 8.98 -9.40
N GLN A 65 5.52 10.26 -9.09
CA GLN A 65 5.75 10.79 -7.74
C GLN A 65 4.75 10.22 -6.73
N ASN A 66 3.49 10.04 -7.12
CA ASN A 66 2.45 9.46 -6.28
C ASN A 66 2.81 8.03 -5.84
N LEU A 67 3.26 7.17 -6.77
CA LEU A 67 3.73 5.82 -6.43
C LEU A 67 4.97 5.82 -5.56
N LYS A 68 5.96 6.69 -5.86
CA LYS A 68 7.16 6.83 -5.02
C LYS A 68 6.80 7.21 -3.59
N TYR A 69 5.81 8.08 -3.43
CA TYR A 69 5.31 8.48 -2.12
C TYR A 69 4.64 7.32 -1.39
N LEU A 70 3.74 6.60 -2.06
CA LEU A 70 3.07 5.41 -1.51
C LEU A 70 4.08 4.37 -1.03
N ARG A 71 5.06 4.03 -1.86
CA ARG A 71 6.13 3.07 -1.52
C ARG A 71 6.97 3.52 -0.34
N SER A 72 7.33 4.80 -0.31
CA SER A 72 8.07 5.40 0.80
C SER A 72 7.26 5.34 2.11
N LEU A 73 5.95 5.56 2.03
CA LEU A 73 5.06 5.46 3.17
C LEU A 73 4.99 4.04 3.72
N LEU A 74 4.80 3.04 2.84
CA LEU A 74 4.82 1.62 3.21
C LEU A 74 6.14 1.23 3.88
N LEU A 75 7.27 1.55 3.26
CA LEU A 75 8.60 1.24 3.79
C LEU A 75 8.85 1.84 5.19
N ASN A 76 8.37 3.06 5.43
CA ASN A 76 8.59 3.75 6.70
C ASN A 76 7.59 3.37 7.79
N SER A 77 6.41 2.89 7.38
CA SER A 77 5.28 2.66 8.29
C SER A 77 5.04 1.19 8.60
N VAL A 78 5.58 0.26 7.82
CA VAL A 78 5.37 -1.19 8.02
C VAL A 78 6.69 -1.83 8.43
N GLN A 79 6.63 -2.64 9.48
CA GLN A 79 7.74 -3.47 9.93
C GLN A 79 7.24 -4.90 10.05
N ILE A 80 7.90 -5.81 9.34
CA ILE A 80 7.69 -7.24 9.49
C ILE A 80 8.69 -7.73 10.54
N ALA A 81 8.20 -8.41 11.56
CA ALA A 81 9.02 -8.99 12.61
C ALA A 81 8.42 -10.32 13.06
N ASP A 82 9.21 -11.39 13.01
CA ASP A 82 8.84 -12.66 13.62
C ASP A 82 8.88 -12.50 15.14
N VAL A 83 7.74 -12.77 15.79
CA VAL A 83 7.56 -12.70 17.24
C VAL A 83 7.90 -14.04 17.89
#